data_AF-A0A914FGU1-F1
#
_entry.id   AF-A0A914FGU1-F1
#
_cell.length_a   1.000
_cell.length_b   1.000
_cell.length_c   1.000
_cell.angle_alpha   90.00
_cell.angle_beta   90.00
_cell.angle_gamma   90.00
#
_symmetry.space_group_name_H-M   'P 1'
#
loop_
_entity.id
_entity.type
_entity.pdbx_description
1 polymer ?
#
loop_
_entity_poly.entity_id
_entity_poly.type
_entity_poly.pdbx_seq_one_letter_code
_entity_poly.pdbx_strand_id
1 'polypeptide(L)'
;MDFSDYGNILYADEYVELYEEILIIKRYFFPLMKPKVIRLKDLRIAYYDDQVNGKYASIRTWGKGGKDVYWAVDFRRCLPGDKNGKSNVIIDIEDGLKKGFTVKDAEKFFDSVRNVAPMSLIVVDNLNV
;
A
#
# COMPACT_ATOMS: atom_id res chain seq x y z
N MET A 1 -1.89 16.55 -11.84
CA MET A 1 -1.24 15.49 -12.62
C MET A 1 -2.39 14.66 -13.15
N ASP A 2 -2.53 14.62 -14.47
CA ASP A 2 -3.55 13.82 -15.13
C ASP A 2 -3.07 12.36 -15.17
N PHE A 3 -3.93 11.43 -14.77
CA PHE A 3 -3.64 9.99 -14.75
C PHE A 3 -4.58 9.20 -15.67
N SER A 4 -5.41 9.89 -16.46
CA SER A 4 -6.38 9.28 -17.37
C SER A 4 -5.73 8.40 -18.46
N ASP A 5 -4.46 8.65 -18.79
CA ASP A 5 -3.69 7.84 -19.74
C ASP A 5 -3.32 6.44 -19.22
N TYR A 6 -3.50 6.14 -17.92
CA TYR A 6 -3.11 4.86 -17.32
C TYR A 6 -4.27 3.84 -17.18
N GLY A 7 -5.37 4.10 -17.90
CA GLY A 7 -6.56 3.24 -17.92
C GLY A 7 -7.61 3.61 -16.88
N ASN A 8 -8.60 2.74 -16.68
CA ASN A 8 -9.69 2.98 -15.73
C ASN A 8 -9.23 2.80 -14.29
N ILE A 9 -9.93 3.47 -13.36
CA ILE A 9 -9.75 3.24 -11.92
C ILE A 9 -10.41 1.91 -11.54
N LEU A 10 -9.62 0.99 -11.01
CA LEU A 10 -10.07 -0.35 -10.56
C LEU A 10 -10.34 -0.40 -9.06
N TYR A 11 -9.64 0.45 -8.30
CA TYR A 11 -9.84 0.62 -6.86
C TYR A 11 -9.38 2.00 -6.42
N ALA A 12 -10.11 2.62 -5.49
CA ALA A 12 -9.70 3.89 -4.90
C ALA A 12 -10.25 4.03 -3.48
N ASP A 13 -9.40 4.48 -2.56
CA ASP A 13 -9.78 4.89 -1.22
C ASP A 13 -9.04 6.18 -0.79
N GLU A 14 -9.06 6.51 0.51
CA GLU A 14 -8.39 7.73 1.02
C GLU A 14 -6.85 7.66 1.01
N TYR A 15 -6.28 6.47 0.86
CA TYR A 15 -4.85 6.18 0.97
C TYR A 15 -4.21 5.75 -0.35
N VAL A 16 -4.97 5.15 -1.27
CA VAL A 16 -4.45 4.56 -2.50
C VAL A 16 -5.43 4.67 -3.66
N GLU A 17 -4.90 4.71 -4.88
CA GLU A 17 -5.62 4.50 -6.14
C GLU A 17 -4.90 3.45 -6.99
N LEU A 18 -5.67 2.55 -7.58
CA LEU A 18 -5.21 1.51 -8.49
C LEU A 18 -5.87 1.72 -9.85
N TYR A 19 -5.02 1.84 -10.87
CA TYR A 19 -5.39 1.90 -12.27
C TYR A 19 -4.95 0.61 -12.97
N GLU A 20 -5.22 0.49 -14.26
CA GLU A 20 -4.83 -0.69 -15.05
C GLU A 20 -3.31 -0.87 -15.16
N GLU A 21 -2.54 0.23 -15.16
CA GLU A 21 -1.08 0.16 -15.31
C GLU A 21 -0.29 0.58 -14.06
N ILE A 22 -0.90 1.35 -13.17
CA ILE A 22 -0.21 1.98 -12.04
C ILE A 22 -0.94 1.84 -10.71
N LEU A 23 -0.16 1.83 -9.65
CA LEU A 23 -0.59 2.02 -8.28
C LEU A 23 -0.09 3.38 -7.79
N ILE A 24 -1.00 4.17 -7.23
CA ILE A 24 -0.73 5.48 -6.64
C ILE A 24 -0.94 5.39 -5.14
N ILE A 25 0.15 5.45 -4.37
CA ILE A 25 0.08 5.60 -2.93
C ILE A 25 0.01 7.08 -2.60
N LYS A 26 -1.09 7.52 -1.98
CA LYS A 26 -1.32 8.90 -1.60
C LYS A 26 -0.47 9.26 -0.38
N ARG A 27 -0.12 10.54 -0.25
CA ARG A 27 0.55 11.09 0.95
C ARG A 27 1.83 10.32 1.33
N TYR A 28 2.59 9.87 0.33
CA TYR A 28 3.76 9.03 0.55
C TYR A 28 4.94 9.84 1.10
N PHE A 29 5.31 10.94 0.44
CA PHE A 29 6.49 11.73 0.82
C PHE A 29 6.14 12.90 1.74
N PHE A 30 6.15 12.68 3.06
CA PHE A 30 6.03 13.75 4.05
C PHE A 30 7.34 14.56 4.16
N PRO A 31 7.31 15.91 4.33
CA PRO A 31 6.16 16.77 4.62
C PRO A 31 5.37 17.23 3.38
N LEU A 32 5.87 17.00 2.17
CA LEU A 32 5.24 17.49 0.94
C LEU A 32 3.95 16.76 0.54
N MET A 33 3.64 15.64 1.20
CA MET A 33 2.48 14.78 0.96
C MET A 33 2.34 14.33 -0.50
N LYS A 34 3.44 14.32 -1.25
CA LYS A 34 3.45 13.90 -2.66
C LYS A 34 3.11 12.42 -2.77
N PRO A 35 2.31 12.02 -3.79
CA PRO A 35 2.04 10.62 -4.03
C PRO A 35 3.28 9.87 -4.52
N LYS A 36 3.31 8.56 -4.32
CA LYS A 36 4.26 7.65 -4.94
C LYS A 36 3.51 6.85 -6.01
N VAL A 37 3.96 6.98 -7.25
CA VAL A 37 3.45 6.21 -8.39
C VAL A 37 4.36 5.02 -8.63
N ILE A 38 3.76 3.86 -8.87
CA ILE A 38 4.43 2.58 -9.07
C ILE A 38 3.78 1.90 -10.25
N ARG A 39 4.57 1.38 -11.20
CA ARG A 39 4.02 0.62 -12.32
C ARG A 39 3.73 -0.79 -11.85
N LEU A 40 2.57 -1.32 -12.24
CA LEU A 40 2.13 -2.64 -11.81
C LEU A 40 3.06 -3.76 -12.29
N LYS A 41 3.67 -3.60 -13.46
CA LYS A 41 4.67 -4.54 -13.99
C LYS A 41 5.91 -4.74 -13.11
N ASP A 42 6.19 -3.76 -12.25
CA ASP A 42 7.35 -3.77 -11.35
C ASP A 42 7.02 -4.40 -9.99
N LEU A 43 5.73 -4.68 -9.69
CA LEU A 43 5.35 -5.39 -8.47
C LEU A 43 5.91 -6.81 -8.46
N ARG A 44 6.49 -7.20 -7.32
CA ARG A 44 7.07 -8.53 -7.10
C ARG A 44 6.40 -9.24 -5.94
N ILE A 45 6.30 -8.54 -4.81
CA ILE A 45 5.72 -9.10 -3.59
C ILE A 45 4.81 -8.06 -2.95
N ALA A 46 3.63 -8.49 -2.51
CA ALA A 46 2.74 -7.70 -1.69
C ALA A 46 2.44 -8.44 -0.40
N TYR A 47 2.75 -7.82 0.72
CA TYR A 47 2.44 -8.31 2.06
C TYR A 47 1.27 -7.51 2.62
N TYR A 48 0.38 -8.14 3.36
CA TYR A 48 -0.67 -7.42 4.07
C TYR A 48 -1.03 -8.08 5.41
N ASP A 49 -1.56 -7.27 6.31
CA ASP A 49 -2.10 -7.71 7.61
C ASP A 49 -3.12 -6.68 8.12
N ASP A 50 -4.10 -7.13 8.87
CA ASP A 50 -5.17 -6.29 9.38
C ASP A 50 -4.68 -5.33 10.46
N GLN A 51 -5.16 -4.09 10.43
CA GLN A 51 -4.82 -3.10 11.45
C GLN A 51 -5.46 -3.42 12.82
N VAL A 52 -6.53 -4.23 12.85
CA VAL A 52 -7.21 -4.64 14.10
C VAL A 52 -6.38 -5.65 14.87
N ASN A 53 -5.76 -6.61 14.18
CA ASN A 53 -5.05 -7.73 14.82
C ASN A 53 -3.53 -7.56 14.80
N GLY A 54 -3.01 -6.56 14.08
CA GLY A 54 -1.59 -6.30 13.91
C GLY A 54 -0.86 -5.91 15.21
N LYS A 55 0.40 -6.35 15.33
CA LYS A 55 1.30 -5.97 16.43
C LYS A 55 1.67 -4.48 16.32
N TYR A 56 0.89 -3.63 16.99
CA TYR A 56 0.90 -2.17 16.92
C TYR A 56 2.24 -1.45 17.08
N ALA A 57 3.23 -2.05 17.76
CA ALA A 57 4.45 -1.36 18.18
C ALA A 57 5.50 -1.19 17.06
N SER A 58 5.45 -1.99 15.98
CA SER A 58 6.49 -1.98 14.94
C SER A 58 6.13 -1.20 13.68
N ILE A 59 4.84 -0.90 13.46
CA ILE A 59 4.36 -0.26 12.22
C ILE A 59 4.39 1.26 12.38
N ARG A 60 5.18 1.94 11.54
CA ARG A 60 5.29 3.39 11.57
C ARG A 60 4.02 4.04 11.02
N THR A 61 3.66 5.20 11.56
CA THR A 61 2.61 6.06 11.02
C THR A 61 3.04 6.78 9.74
N TRP A 62 4.36 7.00 9.55
CA TRP A 62 4.95 7.58 8.34
C TRP A 62 6.48 7.40 8.34
N GLY A 63 7.11 7.61 7.19
CA GLY A 63 8.57 7.67 7.05
C GLY A 63 9.27 6.31 7.07
N LYS A 64 10.60 6.32 7.14
CA LYS A 64 11.41 5.08 7.15
C LYS A 64 11.18 4.31 8.46
N GLY A 65 10.71 3.07 8.35
CA GLY A 65 10.56 2.08 9.41
C GLY A 65 11.68 1.05 9.41
N GLY A 66 11.47 -0.04 10.14
CA GLY A 66 12.39 -1.19 10.14
C GLY A 66 12.39 -1.92 8.79
N LYS A 67 13.48 -2.67 8.54
CA LYS A 67 13.63 -3.59 7.40
C LYS A 67 13.36 -2.96 6.02
N ASP A 68 13.85 -1.74 5.86
CA ASP A 68 13.79 -0.96 4.63
C ASP A 68 12.37 -0.76 4.07
N VAL A 69 11.40 -0.57 4.96
CA VAL A 69 10.06 -0.13 4.60
C VAL A 69 9.95 1.37 4.82
N TYR A 70 9.47 2.12 3.82
CA TYR A 70 9.08 3.51 3.98
C TYR A 70 7.56 3.62 3.93
N TRP A 71 6.97 4.25 4.95
CA TRP A 71 5.52 4.30 5.14
C TRP A 71 4.93 5.63 4.67
N ALA A 72 3.87 5.54 3.89
CA ALA A 72 2.94 6.63 3.64
C ALA A 72 2.26 7.08 4.93
N VAL A 73 1.91 8.36 4.97
CA VAL A 73 1.33 9.01 6.15
C VAL A 73 -0.06 8.47 6.43
N ASP A 74 -0.19 7.88 7.61
CA ASP A 74 -1.45 7.57 8.25
C ASP A 74 -1.29 7.68 9.77
N PHE A 75 -1.57 8.88 10.30
CA PHE A 75 -1.53 9.12 11.73
C PHE A 75 -2.62 8.34 12.49
N ARG A 76 -3.66 7.85 11.81
CA ARG A 76 -4.72 7.07 12.46
C ARG A 76 -4.25 5.67 12.85
N ARG A 77 -3.16 5.14 12.28
CA ARG A 77 -2.60 3.82 12.66
C ARG A 77 -2.23 3.73 14.14
N CYS A 78 -1.74 4.81 14.75
CA CYS A 78 -1.32 4.81 16.15
C CYS A 78 -2.44 5.19 17.13
N LEU A 79 -3.59 5.65 16.64
CA LEU A 79 -4.70 6.06 17.49
C LEU A 79 -5.57 4.84 17.88
N PRO A 80 -6.10 4.77 19.11
CA PRO A 80 -7.16 3.84 19.45
C PRO A 80 -8.45 4.24 18.69
N GLY A 81 -9.15 3.27 18.09
CA GLY A 81 -10.36 3.48 17.27
C GLY A 81 -10.16 3.25 15.77
N ASP A 82 -11.22 3.38 14.97
CA ASP A 82 -11.32 3.31 13.48
C ASP A 82 -10.22 2.51 12.74
N LYS A 83 -10.01 1.25 13.14
CA LYS A 83 -9.12 0.26 12.47
C LYS A 83 -9.88 -0.80 11.69
N ASN A 84 -11.19 -0.92 11.95
CA ASN A 84 -12.02 -1.93 11.32
C ASN A 84 -12.04 -1.75 9.80
N GLY A 85 -11.86 -2.85 9.08
CA GLY A 85 -11.77 -2.85 7.62
C GLY A 85 -10.46 -2.32 7.06
N LYS A 86 -9.51 -1.83 7.88
CA LYS A 86 -8.22 -1.34 7.36
C LYS A 86 -7.14 -2.40 7.48
N SER A 87 -6.30 -2.48 6.46
CA SER A 87 -5.11 -3.33 6.47
C SER A 87 -3.88 -2.50 6.14
N ASN A 88 -2.75 -2.90 6.71
CA ASN A 88 -1.43 -2.40 6.34
C ASN A 88 -0.93 -3.23 5.17
N VAL A 89 -0.46 -2.55 4.12
CA VAL A 89 0.10 -3.20 2.93
C VAL A 89 1.54 -2.76 2.75
N ILE A 90 2.41 -3.71 2.43
CA ILE A 90 3.79 -3.46 2.02
C ILE A 90 3.98 -4.06 0.64
N ILE A 91 4.47 -3.25 -0.30
CA ILE A 91 4.85 -3.76 -1.63
C ILE A 91 6.35 -3.65 -1.84
N ASP A 92 6.89 -4.70 -2.45
CA ASP A 92 8.26 -4.80 -2.93
C ASP A 92 8.28 -4.77 -4.46
N ILE A 93 9.15 -3.91 -4.99
CA ILE A 93 9.44 -3.79 -6.42
C ILE A 93 10.95 -3.99 -6.69
N GLU A 94 11.68 -4.51 -5.70
CA GLU A 94 13.12 -4.80 -5.74
C GLU A 94 14.02 -3.59 -6.00
N ASP A 95 13.57 -2.38 -5.67
CA ASP A 95 14.38 -1.14 -5.76
C ASP A 95 15.13 -0.81 -4.45
N GLY A 96 15.20 -1.76 -3.51
CA GLY A 96 15.89 -1.63 -2.23
C GLY A 96 15.09 -0.94 -1.12
N LEU A 97 13.89 -0.38 -1.39
CA LEU A 97 13.04 0.22 -0.37
C LEU A 97 11.57 -0.16 -0.58
N LYS A 98 11.01 -0.94 0.34
CA LYS A 98 9.61 -1.37 0.31
C LYS A 98 8.66 -0.21 0.64
N LYS A 99 7.44 -0.23 0.08
CA LYS A 99 6.45 0.86 0.23
C LYS A 99 5.34 0.39 1.12
N GLY A 100 5.25 0.96 2.32
CA GLY A 100 4.19 0.68 3.28
C GLY A 100 3.05 1.69 3.18
N PHE A 101 1.80 1.24 3.19
CA PHE A 101 0.61 2.11 3.17
C PHE A 101 -0.61 1.43 3.79
N THR A 102 -1.71 2.17 3.89
CA THR A 102 -2.99 1.68 4.42
C THR A 102 -3.96 1.42 3.26
N VAL A 103 -4.85 0.45 3.42
CA VAL A 103 -5.98 0.16 2.51
C VAL A 103 -7.24 -0.06 3.34
N LYS A 104 -8.42 0.39 2.87
CA LYS A 104 -9.74 0.27 3.56
C LYS A 104 -10.54 -0.99 3.26
N ASP A 105 -10.10 -1.78 2.29
CA ASP A 105 -10.73 -3.04 1.89
C ASP A 105 -9.66 -3.85 1.16
N ALA A 106 -8.88 -4.62 1.93
CA ALA A 106 -7.75 -5.36 1.37
C ALA A 106 -8.21 -6.46 0.41
N GLU A 107 -9.35 -7.11 0.68
CA GLU A 107 -9.91 -8.14 -0.19
C GLU A 107 -10.20 -7.56 -1.58
N LYS A 108 -11.00 -6.49 -1.65
CA LYS A 108 -11.32 -5.84 -2.91
C LYS A 108 -10.09 -5.25 -3.59
N PHE A 109 -9.15 -4.70 -2.83
CA PHE A 109 -7.90 -4.18 -3.37
C PHE A 109 -7.08 -5.30 -4.03
N PHE A 110 -6.85 -6.42 -3.35
CA PHE A 110 -6.07 -7.53 -3.90
C PHE A 110 -6.77 -8.25 -5.03
N ASP A 111 -8.10 -8.33 -5.02
CA ASP A 111 -8.86 -8.84 -6.17
C ASP A 111 -8.66 -7.98 -7.41
N SER A 112 -8.73 -6.65 -7.27
CA SER A 112 -8.39 -5.74 -8.37
C SER A 112 -6.92 -5.87 -8.79
N VAL A 113 -5.97 -5.95 -7.85
CA VAL A 113 -4.54 -6.10 -8.16
C VAL A 113 -4.27 -7.39 -8.94
N ARG A 114 -4.87 -8.53 -8.56
CA ARG A 114 -4.68 -9.83 -9.23
C ARG A 114 -5.10 -9.81 -10.70
N ASN A 115 -6.04 -8.94 -11.08
CA ASN A 115 -6.51 -8.81 -12.45
C ASN A 115 -5.53 -8.06 -13.37
N VAL A 116 -4.63 -7.25 -12.81
CA VAL A 116 -3.75 -6.35 -13.60
C VAL A 116 -2.27 -6.46 -13.28
N ALA A 117 -1.90 -7.05 -12.15
CA ALA A 117 -0.51 -7.31 -11.80
C ALA A 117 0.06 -8.49 -12.61
N PRO A 118 1.39 -8.57 -12.75
CA PRO A 118 2.04 -9.74 -13.34
C PRO A 118 1.63 -11.03 -12.64
N MET A 119 1.52 -12.13 -13.40
CA MET A 119 1.28 -13.47 -12.82
C MET A 119 2.37 -13.90 -11.83
N SER A 120 3.54 -13.27 -11.87
CA SER A 120 4.65 -13.50 -10.93
C SER A 120 4.49 -12.78 -9.59
N LEU A 121 3.45 -11.96 -9.40
CA LEU A 121 3.20 -11.29 -8.13
C LEU A 121 2.88 -12.32 -7.04
N ILE A 122 3.67 -12.28 -5.96
CA ILE A 122 3.42 -13.08 -4.77
C ILE A 122 2.65 -12.23 -3.75
N VAL A 123 1.50 -12.73 -3.29
CA VAL A 123 0.71 -12.10 -2.22
C VAL A 123 0.84 -12.91 -0.94
N VAL A 124 1.22 -12.26 0.16
CA VAL A 124 1.48 -12.88 1.46
C VAL A 124 0.61 -12.23 2.53
N ASP A 125 -0.18 -13.05 3.23
CA ASP A 125 -1.16 -12.67 4.26
C ASP A 125 -0.55 -12.56 5.67
N ASN A 126 0.72 -12.16 5.75
CA ASN A 126 1.42 -11.97 7.03
C ASN A 126 2.52 -10.90 6.91
N LEU A 127 2.41 -9.83 7.70
CA LEU A 127 3.46 -8.82 7.88
C LEU A 127 4.54 -9.30 8.87
N ASN A 128 5.20 -10.42 8.58
CA ASN A 128 6.48 -10.80 9.21
C ASN A 128 7.67 -10.29 8.38
N VAL A 129 7.46 -9.22 7.60
CA VAL A 129 8.50 -8.55 6.82
C VAL A 129 9.55 -8.06 7.76
#